data_AF-A0A929ZJZ3-F1
#
_entry.id   AF-A0A929ZJZ3-F1
#
_cell.length_a   1.000
_cell.length_b   1.000
_cell.length_c   1.000
_cell.angle_alpha   90.00
_cell.angle_beta   90.00
_cell.angle_gamma   90.00
#
_symmetry.space_group_name_H-M   'P 1'
#
loop_
_entity.id
_entity.type
_entity.pdbx_description
1 polymer ?
#
loop_
_entity_poly.entity_id
_entity_poly.type
_entity_poly.pdbx_seq_one_letter_code
_entity_poly.pdbx_strand_id
1 'polypeptide(L)'
;KKYIKENDYTIKFFGKRATAAFSKTEVLVPKDSADTGMKLRVAPSEDMMSGELNIVDHYGNPVEEVKQDLTYSIPTSAFNGKPTFTDGTNEITAEVKDDKYVFTTKATHITYTVSENTEAATETETTPKTTPQSVVLLVGAVIVVALAAQVIRKKLR
;
A
#
# COMPACT_ATOMS: atom_id res chain seq x y z
N LYS A 1 -1.95 5.14 -31.95
CA LYS A 1 -0.71 5.05 -31.13
C LYS A 1 -0.20 6.41 -30.65
N LYS A 2 -0.34 7.52 -31.40
CA LYS A 2 0.07 8.88 -31.00
C LYS A 2 -0.55 9.40 -29.68
N TYR A 3 -1.82 9.10 -29.43
CA TYR A 3 -2.56 9.62 -28.27
C TYR A 3 -1.93 9.31 -26.90
N ILE A 4 -1.35 8.11 -26.73
CA ILE A 4 -0.78 7.67 -25.44
C ILE A 4 0.54 8.38 -25.13
N LYS A 5 1.28 8.79 -26.17
CA LYS A 5 2.52 9.53 -26.01
C LYS A 5 2.28 10.97 -25.60
N GLU A 6 1.21 11.57 -26.10
CA GLU A 6 0.91 13.00 -25.96
C GLU A 6 0.14 13.36 -24.68
N ASN A 7 -0.33 12.37 -23.92
CA ASN A 7 -1.18 12.59 -22.74
C ASN A 7 -0.74 11.75 -21.54
N ASP A 8 -0.95 12.31 -20.35
CA ASP A 8 -0.91 11.54 -19.12
C ASP A 8 -2.06 10.53 -19.11
N TYR A 9 -1.82 9.34 -18.57
CA TYR A 9 -2.86 8.33 -18.42
C TYR A 9 -2.67 7.51 -17.15
N THR A 10 -3.76 6.93 -16.66
CA THR A 10 -3.73 6.06 -15.48
C THR A 10 -4.01 4.63 -15.89
N ILE A 11 -3.07 3.73 -15.60
CA ILE A 11 -3.29 2.29 -15.66
C ILE A 11 -4.11 1.93 -14.42
N LYS A 12 -5.28 1.31 -14.61
CA LYS A 12 -6.08 0.75 -13.52
C LYS A 12 -5.99 -0.77 -13.56
N PHE A 13 -5.50 -1.37 -12.48
CA PHE A 13 -5.42 -2.82 -12.37
C PHE A 13 -6.70 -3.40 -11.78
N PHE A 14 -7.23 -4.40 -12.46
CA PHE A 14 -8.40 -5.16 -12.04
C PHE A 14 -7.99 -6.61 -11.81
N GLY A 15 -7.74 -6.93 -10.54
CA GLY A 15 -7.32 -8.25 -10.12
C GLY A 15 -8.47 -9.26 -10.12
N LYS A 16 -8.11 -10.54 -10.24
CA LYS A 16 -9.02 -11.68 -10.09
C LYS A 16 -8.31 -12.78 -9.31
N ARG A 17 -9.07 -13.62 -8.59
CA ARG A 17 -8.54 -14.75 -7.82
C ARG A 17 -7.41 -14.28 -6.89
N ALA A 18 -6.21 -14.84 -7.04
CA ALA A 18 -5.00 -14.53 -6.27
C ALA A 18 -4.62 -13.03 -6.27
N THR A 19 -4.98 -12.28 -7.31
CA THR A 19 -4.67 -10.83 -7.40
C THR A 19 -5.83 -9.93 -6.98
N ALA A 20 -6.94 -10.49 -6.47
CA ALA A 20 -8.14 -9.72 -6.17
C ALA A 20 -7.89 -8.57 -5.18
N ALA A 21 -7.03 -8.78 -4.18
CA ALA A 21 -6.67 -7.77 -3.18
C ALA A 21 -5.93 -6.56 -3.76
N PHE A 22 -5.24 -6.73 -4.89
CA PHE A 22 -4.57 -5.66 -5.64
C PHE A 22 -5.51 -4.87 -6.53
N SER A 23 -6.80 -5.22 -6.60
CA SER A 23 -7.77 -4.45 -7.39
C SER A 23 -7.80 -3.00 -6.91
N LYS A 24 -7.95 -2.05 -7.84
CA LYS A 24 -7.81 -0.60 -7.60
C LYS A 24 -6.37 -0.12 -7.41
N THR A 25 -5.38 -0.97 -7.67
CA THR A 25 -4.03 -0.48 -7.90
C THR A 25 -4.02 0.41 -9.14
N GLU A 26 -3.44 1.59 -9.02
CA GLU A 26 -3.33 2.57 -10.08
C GLU A 26 -1.87 2.92 -10.32
N VAL A 27 -1.51 3.10 -11.59
CA VAL A 27 -0.20 3.63 -11.99
C VAL A 27 -0.45 4.86 -12.86
N LEU A 28 -0.06 6.02 -12.36
CA LEU A 28 -0.05 7.25 -13.14
C LEU A 28 1.18 7.22 -14.05
N VAL A 29 0.93 7.32 -15.35
CA VAL A 29 1.94 7.36 -16.39
C VAL A 29 1.92 8.76 -17.00
N PRO A 30 2.95 9.57 -16.75
CA PRO A 30 3.10 10.85 -17.42
C PRO A 30 3.21 10.69 -18.95
N LYS A 31 2.82 11.73 -19.69
CA LYS A 31 3.09 11.82 -21.13
C LYS A 31 4.57 11.60 -21.42
N ASP A 32 4.85 11.10 -22.61
CA ASP A 32 6.21 10.78 -23.06
C ASP A 32 6.97 9.72 -22.22
N SER A 33 6.31 8.99 -21.31
CA SER A 33 6.95 7.89 -20.55
C SER A 33 7.40 6.73 -21.42
N ALA A 34 6.63 6.38 -22.45
CA ALA A 34 6.92 5.27 -23.36
C ALA A 34 6.32 5.52 -24.76
N ASP A 35 6.91 4.92 -25.80
CA ASP A 35 6.43 5.03 -27.18
C ASP A 35 5.22 4.11 -27.46
N THR A 36 4.97 3.15 -26.56
CA THR A 36 3.84 2.25 -26.58
C THR A 36 3.07 2.34 -25.27
N GLY A 37 1.76 2.06 -25.30
CA GLY A 37 0.99 2.01 -24.07
C GLY A 37 1.38 0.83 -23.20
N MET A 38 1.26 1.03 -21.90
CA MET A 38 1.71 0.09 -20.87
C MET A 38 0.53 -0.45 -20.06
N LYS A 39 0.75 -1.59 -19.42
CA LYS A 39 -0.16 -2.25 -18.48
C LYS A 39 0.62 -2.66 -17.23
N LEU A 40 -0.08 -2.74 -16.11
CA LEU A 40 0.45 -3.33 -14.89
C LEU A 40 0.10 -4.82 -14.87
N ARG A 41 1.11 -5.67 -14.71
CA ARG A 41 0.97 -7.07 -14.35
C ARG A 41 1.36 -7.22 -12.88
N VAL A 42 0.47 -7.83 -12.12
CA VAL A 42 0.70 -8.15 -10.70
C VAL A 42 0.83 -9.68 -10.59
N ALA A 43 1.91 -10.15 -9.98
CA ALA A 43 2.22 -11.56 -9.81
C ALA A 43 2.64 -11.84 -8.35
N PRO A 44 1.67 -12.05 -7.44
CA PRO A 44 1.98 -12.47 -6.07
C PRO A 44 2.54 -13.89 -6.06
N SER A 45 3.41 -14.19 -5.10
CA SER A 45 3.83 -15.56 -4.79
C SER A 45 2.66 -16.38 -4.23
N GLU A 46 2.81 -17.71 -4.21
CA GLU A 46 1.76 -18.63 -3.73
C GLU A 46 1.39 -18.38 -2.27
N ASP A 47 2.35 -17.98 -1.43
CA ASP A 47 2.17 -17.64 -0.02
C ASP A 47 1.64 -16.22 0.22
N MET A 48 1.50 -15.40 -0.84
CA MET A 48 1.10 -13.99 -0.78
C MET A 48 2.03 -13.08 0.04
N MET A 49 3.19 -13.57 0.47
CA MET A 49 4.15 -12.81 1.29
C MET A 49 5.21 -12.12 0.44
N SER A 50 5.21 -12.38 -0.87
CA SER A 50 6.06 -11.68 -1.83
C SER A 50 5.37 -11.56 -3.18
N GLY A 51 6.02 -10.91 -4.14
CA GLY A 51 5.55 -10.88 -5.51
C GLY A 51 6.18 -9.77 -6.33
N GLU A 52 5.63 -9.63 -7.54
CA GLU A 52 6.13 -8.71 -8.54
C GLU A 52 5.04 -7.78 -9.06
N LEU A 53 5.45 -6.54 -9.33
CA LEU A 53 4.68 -5.50 -10.00
C LEU A 53 5.46 -5.10 -11.26
N ASN A 54 4.96 -5.57 -12.40
CA ASN A 54 5.66 -5.49 -13.68
C ASN A 54 4.92 -4.59 -14.66
N ILE A 55 5.63 -3.66 -15.27
CA ILE A 55 5.14 -2.89 -16.40
C ILE A 55 5.38 -3.70 -17.67
N VAL A 56 4.29 -3.98 -18.38
CA VAL A 56 4.29 -4.75 -19.62
C VAL A 56 3.62 -3.96 -20.73
N ASP A 57 3.93 -4.28 -21.98
CA ASP A 57 3.26 -3.73 -23.14
C ASP A 57 1.84 -4.31 -23.31
N HIS A 58 1.17 -3.94 -24.40
CA HIS A 58 -0.18 -4.41 -24.68
C HIS A 58 -0.28 -5.93 -24.91
N TYR A 59 0.82 -6.56 -25.31
CA TYR A 59 0.96 -7.99 -25.60
C TYR A 59 1.45 -8.80 -24.39
N GLY A 60 1.84 -8.12 -23.32
CA GLY A 60 2.33 -8.74 -22.09
C GLY A 60 3.85 -8.95 -22.09
N ASN A 61 4.59 -8.36 -23.02
CA ASN A 61 6.04 -8.35 -22.99
C ASN A 61 6.53 -7.34 -21.93
N PRO A 62 7.59 -7.63 -21.18
CA PRO A 62 8.19 -6.67 -20.26
C PRO A 62 8.59 -5.38 -20.99
N VAL A 63 8.33 -4.24 -20.36
CA VAL A 63 8.90 -2.95 -20.79
C VAL A 63 10.24 -2.80 -20.10
N GLU A 64 11.32 -2.68 -20.87
CA GLU A 64 12.67 -2.59 -20.30
C GLU A 64 12.86 -1.29 -19.53
N GLU A 65 12.50 -0.15 -20.13
CA GLU A 65 12.74 1.16 -19.55
C GLU A 65 11.59 2.14 -19.83
N VAL A 66 11.45 3.13 -18.94
CA VAL A 66 10.56 4.28 -19.09
C VAL A 66 11.32 5.58 -18.95
N LYS A 67 10.91 6.60 -19.69
CA LYS A 67 11.60 7.90 -19.75
C LYS A 67 11.31 8.75 -18.51
N GLN A 68 10.09 8.64 -17.98
CA GLN A 68 9.59 9.40 -16.82
C GLN A 68 9.29 8.46 -15.65
N ASP A 69 9.26 9.04 -14.45
CA ASP A 69 8.87 8.30 -13.26
C ASP A 69 7.37 7.98 -13.29
N LEU A 70 7.02 6.79 -12.85
CA LEU A 70 5.65 6.33 -12.71
C LEU A 70 5.23 6.42 -11.25
N THR A 71 4.03 6.89 -10.97
CA THR A 71 3.48 6.93 -9.61
C THR A 71 2.56 5.75 -9.39
N TYR A 72 2.94 4.87 -8.47
CA TYR A 72 2.16 3.71 -8.06
C TYR A 72 1.29 4.08 -6.87
N SER A 73 0.07 3.54 -6.86
CA SER A 73 -0.89 3.70 -5.78
C SER A 73 -1.58 2.36 -5.54
N ILE A 74 -1.15 1.65 -4.49
CA ILE A 74 -1.53 0.25 -4.22
C ILE A 74 -2.35 0.21 -2.92
N PRO A 75 -3.56 -0.38 -2.89
CA PRO A 75 -4.33 -0.53 -1.66
C PRO A 75 -3.50 -1.19 -0.54
N THR A 76 -3.58 -0.65 0.68
CA THR A 76 -2.92 -1.28 1.85
C THR A 76 -3.48 -2.67 2.12
N SER A 77 -4.76 -2.89 1.83
CA SER A 77 -5.44 -4.20 1.90
C SER A 77 -4.89 -5.25 0.94
N ALA A 78 -3.98 -4.88 0.03
CA ALA A 78 -3.31 -5.84 -0.85
C ALA A 78 -2.28 -6.71 -0.10
N PHE A 79 -1.88 -6.31 1.11
CA PHE A 79 -0.82 -6.94 1.88
C PHE A 79 -1.30 -7.36 3.27
N ASN A 80 -0.82 -8.52 3.75
CA ASN A 80 -1.13 -9.04 5.10
C ASN A 80 -0.16 -8.51 6.18
N GLY A 81 0.49 -7.39 5.90
CA GLY A 81 1.53 -6.81 6.73
C GLY A 81 2.17 -5.63 6.01
N LYS A 82 3.22 -5.06 6.60
CA LYS A 82 3.95 -3.96 5.96
C LYS A 82 4.78 -4.49 4.78
N PRO A 83 4.56 -4.02 3.55
CA PRO A 83 5.40 -4.38 2.42
C PRO A 83 6.69 -3.54 2.40
N THR A 84 7.77 -4.16 1.92
CA THR A 84 8.99 -3.51 1.45
C THR A 84 9.02 -3.65 -0.06
N PHE A 85 9.19 -2.54 -0.79
CA PHE A 85 9.28 -2.51 -2.24
C PHE A 85 10.72 -2.33 -2.68
N THR A 86 11.16 -3.00 -3.74
CA THR A 86 12.50 -2.81 -4.31
C THR A 86 12.47 -2.75 -5.83
N ASP A 87 13.40 -2.00 -6.43
CA ASP A 87 13.64 -1.97 -7.89
C ASP A 87 14.63 -3.05 -8.35
N GLY A 88 14.92 -4.03 -7.49
CA GLY A 88 15.95 -5.06 -7.68
C GLY A 88 17.33 -4.69 -7.13
N THR A 89 17.62 -3.40 -6.93
CA THR A 89 18.89 -2.94 -6.33
C THR A 89 18.67 -2.15 -5.04
N ASN A 90 17.68 -1.26 -5.04
CA ASN A 90 17.40 -0.32 -3.98
C ASN A 90 15.99 -0.52 -3.44
N GLU A 91 15.83 -0.23 -2.15
CA GLU A 91 14.52 -0.10 -1.54
C GLU A 91 13.81 1.17 -2.02
N ILE A 92 12.52 1.05 -2.31
CA ILE A 92 11.65 2.15 -2.73
C ILE A 92 10.85 2.60 -1.50
N THR A 93 11.04 3.85 -1.10
CA THR A 93 10.27 4.46 -0.02
C THR A 93 8.83 4.71 -0.47
N ALA A 94 7.88 4.08 0.21
CA ALA A 94 6.45 4.30 0.02
C ALA A 94 5.83 5.06 1.19
N GLU A 95 4.94 6.00 0.87
CA GLU A 95 4.14 6.73 1.83
C GLU A 95 2.71 6.17 1.86
N VAL A 96 2.07 6.12 3.03
CA VAL A 96 0.66 5.72 3.13
C VAL A 96 -0.22 6.96 3.01
N LYS A 97 -1.06 7.00 1.98
CA LYS A 97 -2.06 8.06 1.72
C LYS A 97 -3.39 7.42 1.33
N ASP A 98 -4.48 7.81 1.97
CA ASP A 98 -5.84 7.37 1.65
C ASP A 98 -5.97 5.84 1.51
N ASP A 99 -5.47 5.10 2.50
CA ASP A 99 -5.43 3.61 2.51
C ASP A 99 -4.69 2.99 1.32
N LYS A 100 -3.70 3.70 0.77
CA LYS A 100 -2.82 3.22 -0.29
C LYS A 100 -1.35 3.48 0.02
N TYR A 101 -0.50 2.54 -0.34
CA TYR A 101 0.93 2.78 -0.49
C TYR A 101 1.17 3.54 -1.80
N VAL A 102 1.81 4.71 -1.70
CA VAL A 102 2.10 5.60 -2.81
C VAL A 102 3.60 5.83 -2.90
N PHE A 103 4.16 5.58 -4.09
CA PHE A 103 5.57 5.85 -4.38
C PHE A 103 5.76 6.15 -5.86
N THR A 104 6.91 6.73 -6.20
CA THR A 104 7.27 7.12 -7.56
C THR A 104 8.63 6.51 -7.91
N THR A 105 8.73 5.90 -9.10
CA THR A 105 9.97 5.24 -9.56
C THR A 105 10.01 5.10 -11.09
N LYS A 106 11.22 5.01 -11.66
CA LYS A 106 11.42 4.59 -13.07
C LYS A 106 11.47 3.08 -13.25
N ALA A 107 11.47 2.31 -12.15
CA ALA A 107 11.51 0.87 -12.22
C ALA A 107 10.27 0.32 -12.94
N THR A 108 10.52 -0.48 -13.98
CA THR A 108 9.50 -1.23 -14.72
C THR A 108 9.29 -2.63 -14.13
N HIS A 109 10.24 -3.10 -13.33
CA HIS A 109 10.17 -4.32 -12.54
C HIS A 109 10.36 -3.94 -11.06
N ILE A 110 9.33 -4.18 -10.26
CA ILE A 110 9.35 -3.94 -8.82
C ILE A 110 9.03 -5.27 -8.13
N THR A 111 9.83 -5.63 -7.15
CA THR A 111 9.51 -6.74 -6.25
C THR A 111 9.01 -6.20 -4.92
N TYR A 112 8.17 -6.96 -4.25
CA TYR A 112 7.79 -6.67 -2.87
C TYR A 112 7.93 -7.91 -2.00
N THR A 113 8.24 -7.67 -0.73
CA THR A 113 8.17 -8.67 0.35
C THR A 113 7.33 -8.10 1.47
N VAL A 114 6.61 -8.96 2.18
CA VAL A 114 5.78 -8.61 3.32
C VAL A 114 6.40 -9.26 4.54
N SER A 115 6.74 -8.48 5.56
CA SER A 115 7.08 -9.04 6.86
C SER A 115 5.79 -9.49 7.54
N GLU A 116 5.74 -10.73 8.04
CA GLU A 116 4.65 -11.20 8.90
C GLU A 116 4.49 -10.21 10.05
N ASN A 117 3.33 -9.55 10.10
CA ASN A 117 3.03 -8.66 11.21
C ASN A 117 2.69 -9.54 12.40
N THR A 118 3.65 -9.77 13.31
CA THR A 118 3.38 -10.36 14.63
C THR A 118 2.70 -9.34 15.54
N GLU A 119 1.68 -8.63 15.06
CA GLU A 119 0.76 -7.93 15.95
C GLU A 119 -0.27 -8.94 16.40
N ALA A 120 0.04 -9.61 17.51
CA ALA A 120 -0.92 -10.33 18.29
C ALA A 120 -2.13 -9.41 18.53
N ALA A 121 -3.26 -9.79 17.94
CA ALA A 121 -4.56 -9.27 18.33
C ALA A 121 -4.65 -9.41 19.85
N THR A 122 -4.59 -8.30 20.56
CA THR A 122 -4.92 -8.30 21.98
C THR A 122 -6.44 -8.35 22.02
N GLU A 123 -6.99 -9.55 21.85
CA GLU A 123 -8.36 -9.85 22.21
C GLU A 123 -8.51 -9.52 23.69
N THR A 124 -9.14 -8.39 23.99
CA THR A 124 -9.59 -8.09 25.34
C THR A 124 -10.86 -8.91 25.55
N GLU A 125 -10.68 -10.18 25.89
CA GLU A 125 -11.73 -11.04 26.41
C GLU A 125 -12.12 -10.53 27.80
N THR A 126 -13.20 -9.73 27.87
CA THR A 126 -13.77 -9.31 29.15
C THR A 126 -14.55 -10.48 29.78
N THR A 127 -13.88 -11.25 30.63
CA THR A 127 -14.55 -12.11 31.62
C THR A 127 -14.59 -11.42 32.99
N PRO A 128 -15.74 -11.40 33.70
CA PRO A 128 -15.88 -10.66 34.94
C PRO A 128 -15.28 -11.40 36.16
N LYS A 129 -14.59 -10.59 36.98
CA LYS A 129 -13.94 -10.88 38.27
C LYS A 129 -14.72 -11.78 39.24
N THR A 130 -13.99 -12.68 39.88
CA THR A 130 -14.08 -12.88 41.35
C THR A 130 -12.66 -12.84 41.94
N THR A 131 -12.45 -12.00 42.94
CA THR A 131 -11.19 -11.84 43.73
C THR A 131 -11.55 -12.10 45.20
N PRO A 132 -10.62 -12.45 46.13
CA PRO A 132 -9.60 -11.49 46.57
C PRO A 132 -8.23 -12.02 47.05
N GLN A 133 -7.23 -11.13 46.94
CA GLN A 133 -6.10 -10.87 47.88
C GLN A 133 -4.95 -11.89 47.92
N SER A 134 -3.65 -11.53 47.90
CA SER A 134 -2.90 -10.29 48.12
C SER A 134 -1.44 -10.58 47.65
N VAL A 135 -0.64 -9.70 47.04
CA VAL A 135 0.29 -8.74 47.69
C VAL A 135 1.22 -8.17 46.57
N VAL A 136 1.18 -6.85 46.33
CA VAL A 136 2.32 -5.87 46.24
C VAL A 136 3.43 -6.11 45.17
N LEU A 137 3.87 -5.22 44.26
CA LEU A 137 4.27 -3.78 44.26
C LEU A 137 4.00 -3.19 42.84
N LEU A 138 3.38 -2.01 42.67
CA LEU A 138 3.98 -0.65 42.59
C LEU A 138 5.07 -0.50 41.49
N VAL A 139 5.14 0.53 40.64
CA VAL A 139 4.33 1.67 40.21
C VAL A 139 5.13 2.31 39.06
N GLY A 140 4.44 2.86 38.07
CA GLY A 140 5.10 3.64 37.01
C GLY A 140 4.10 4.22 36.01
N ALA A 141 2.99 4.76 36.49
CA ALA A 141 2.04 5.50 35.68
C ALA A 141 2.50 6.95 35.50
N VAL A 142 2.51 7.48 34.26
CA VAL A 142 2.22 8.89 33.93
C VAL A 142 1.61 8.91 32.51
N ILE A 143 0.29 8.83 32.41
CA ILE A 143 -0.68 9.91 32.14
C ILE A 143 -0.90 10.19 30.64
N VAL A 144 -2.12 9.82 30.24
CA VAL A 144 -2.86 10.21 29.03
C VAL A 144 -3.10 11.73 29.02
N VAL A 145 -2.94 12.39 27.88
CA VAL A 145 -3.62 13.66 27.61
C VAL A 145 -4.56 13.49 26.42
N ALA A 146 -5.80 13.92 26.68
CA ALA A 146 -7.02 13.61 25.98
C ALA A 146 -7.17 14.32 24.61
N LEU A 147 -7.83 13.60 23.70
CA LEU A 147 -8.55 14.16 22.56
C LEU A 147 -9.75 14.99 23.08
N ALA A 148 -9.76 16.28 22.78
CA ALA A 148 -10.98 17.09 22.84
C ALA A 148 -11.39 17.47 21.41
N ALA A 149 -12.39 16.76 20.88
CA ALA A 149 -13.19 17.25 19.78
C ALA A 149 -14.56 17.63 20.34
N GLN A 150 -14.99 18.89 20.16
CA GLN A 150 -16.37 19.20 19.79
C GLN A 150 -16.60 20.71 19.53
N VAL A 151 -16.93 21.00 18.28
CA VAL A 151 -18.14 21.71 17.82
C VAL A 151 -18.40 23.09 18.45
N ILE A 152 -18.05 24.16 17.71
CA ILE A 152 -18.72 25.46 17.84
C ILE A 152 -19.66 25.63 16.64
N ARG A 153 -20.95 25.40 16.88
CA ARG A 153 -22.04 25.86 16.00
C ARG A 153 -22.09 27.38 16.05
N LYS A 154 -21.81 28.03 14.91
CA LYS A 154 -22.03 29.46 14.73
C LYS A 154 -23.47 29.71 14.25
N LYS A 155 -24.35 30.18 15.15
CA LYS A 155 -25.61 30.89 14.83
C LYS A 155 -25.76 32.01 15.87
N LEU A 156 -25.53 33.26 15.48
CA LEU A 156 -26.53 34.21 14.97
C LEU A 156 -27.42 34.80 16.08
N ARG A 157 -27.01 35.97 16.60
CA ARG A 157 -27.86 37.11 16.91
C ARG A 157 -27.00 38.36 17.04
#